data_AF-A0A197JXL1-F1
#
_entry.id   AF-A0A197JXL1-F1
#
_cell.length_a   1.000
_cell.length_b   1.000
_cell.length_c   1.000
_cell.angle_alpha   90.00
_cell.angle_beta   90.00
_cell.angle_gamma   90.00
#
_symmetry.space_group_name_H-M   'P 1'
#
loop_
_entity.id
_entity.type
_entity.pdbx_description
1 polymer ?
#
loop_
_entity_poly.entity_id
_entity_poly.type
_entity_poly.pdbx_seq_one_letter_code
_entity_poly.pdbx_strand_id
1 'polypeptide(L)'
;MSTLQALLILYWCQVQTGRASLRFMYVGMAIRMAQEIGLNRPLDPKRLKDMDEREVQIRKTIWWSCYQADRWTSAALGKPMVISDVDCVVDYP
;
A
#
# COMPACT_ATOMS: atom_id res chain seq x y z
N MET A 1 -7.25 7.00 6.11
CA MET A 1 -6.98 7.01 4.65
C MET A 1 -6.05 8.13 4.22
N SER A 2 -6.27 9.37 4.63
CA SER A 2 -5.44 10.52 4.24
C SER A 2 -3.94 10.33 4.56
N THR A 3 -3.61 9.73 5.71
CA THR A 3 -2.22 9.44 6.09
C THR A 3 -1.54 8.44 5.15
N LEU A 4 -2.24 7.39 4.73
CA LEU A 4 -1.72 6.42 3.75
C LEU A 4 -1.44 7.09 2.40
N GLN A 5 -2.38 7.92 1.94
CA GLN A 5 -2.22 8.68 0.71
C GLN A 5 -1.02 9.65 0.81
N ALA A 6 -0.88 10.35 1.93
CA ALA A 6 0.26 11.22 2.17
C ALA A 6 1.59 10.46 2.19
N LEU A 7 1.67 9.29 2.84
CA LEU A 7 2.87 8.45 2.86
C LEU A 7 3.24 7.96 1.45
N LEU A 8 2.25 7.56 0.64
CA LEU A 8 2.48 7.16 -0.74
C LEU A 8 2.94 8.34 -1.62
N ILE A 9 2.37 9.53 -1.45
CA ILE A 9 2.83 10.75 -2.16
C ILE A 9 4.27 11.10 -1.77
N LEU A 10 4.59 11.06 -0.47
CA LEU A 10 5.94 11.28 0.02
C LEU A 10 6.92 10.25 -0.55
N TYR A 11 6.53 8.96 -0.59
CA TYR A 11 7.28 7.91 -1.25
C TYR A 11 7.62 8.27 -2.70
N TRP A 12 6.62 8.65 -3.51
CA TRP A 12 6.83 9.03 -4.92
C TRP A 12 7.74 10.26 -5.06
N CYS A 13 7.63 11.22 -4.15
CA CYS A 13 8.56 12.36 -4.11
C CYS A 13 10.01 11.91 -3.82
N GLN A 14 10.22 10.91 -2.95
CA GLN A 14 11.56 10.35 -2.69
C GLN A 14 12.09 9.46 -3.83
N VAL A 15 11.21 8.89 -4.65
CA VAL A 15 11.61 8.24 -5.90
C VAL A 15 12.26 9.27 -6.82
N GLN A 16 11.65 10.43 -7.00
CA GLN A 16 12.16 11.48 -7.89
C GLN A 16 13.42 12.18 -7.37
N THR A 17 13.51 12.42 -6.05
CA THR A 17 14.68 13.09 -5.45
C THR A 17 15.85 12.15 -5.14
N GLY A 18 15.70 10.84 -5.36
CA GLY A 18 16.78 9.86 -5.19
C GLY A 18 17.09 9.46 -3.73
N ARG A 19 16.30 9.88 -2.74
CA ARG A 19 16.56 9.59 -1.32
C ARG A 19 16.07 8.19 -0.92
N ALA A 20 16.89 7.18 -1.23
CA ALA A 20 16.59 5.75 -1.02
C ALA A 20 16.13 5.41 0.41
N SER A 21 16.80 5.91 1.45
CA SER A 21 16.46 5.60 2.85
C SER A 21 15.06 6.10 3.24
N LEU A 22 14.71 7.33 2.83
CA LEU A 22 13.38 7.89 3.09
C LEU A 22 12.30 7.18 2.28
N ARG A 23 12.59 6.83 1.02
CA ARG A 23 11.70 6.02 0.18
C ARG A 23 11.35 4.70 0.86
N PHE A 24 12.37 3.97 1.33
CA PHE A 24 12.19 2.69 2.03
C PHE A 24 11.40 2.86 3.34
N MET A 25 11.67 3.93 4.09
CA MET A 25 10.95 4.24 5.32
C MET A 25 9.46 4.53 5.05
N TYR A 26 9.14 5.40 4.10
CA TYR A 26 7.76 5.78 3.80
C TYR A 26 6.93 4.63 3.26
N VAL A 27 7.48 3.80 2.37
CA VAL A 27 6.77 2.62 1.89
C VAL A 27 6.52 1.62 3.02
N GLY A 28 7.52 1.36 3.89
CA GLY A 28 7.34 0.47 5.03
C GLY A 28 6.29 0.99 6.04
N MET A 29 6.23 2.30 6.27
CA MET A 29 5.18 2.92 7.09
C MET A 29 3.79 2.76 6.46
N ALA A 30 3.67 3.00 5.14
CA ALA A 30 2.42 2.86 4.43
C ALA A 30 1.89 1.41 4.47
N ILE A 31 2.78 0.43 4.28
CA ILE A 31 2.42 -1.00 4.33
C ILE A 31 1.91 -1.39 5.71
N ARG A 32 2.65 -1.06 6.78
CA ARG A 32 2.24 -1.41 8.16
C ARG A 32 0.89 -0.80 8.51
N MET A 33 0.66 0.46 8.16
CA MET A 33 -0.62 1.13 8.41
C MET A 33 -1.76 0.54 7.56
N ALA A 34 -1.48 0.14 6.31
CA ALA A 34 -2.47 -0.49 5.45
C ALA A 34 -2.89 -1.87 6.00
N GLN A 35 -1.93 -2.65 6.51
CA GLN A 35 -2.18 -3.94 7.15
C GLN A 35 -2.93 -3.79 8.48
N GLU A 36 -2.57 -2.81 9.30
CA GLU A 36 -3.23 -2.53 10.59
C GLU A 36 -4.73 -2.20 10.41
N ILE A 37 -5.07 -1.47 9.35
CA ILE A 37 -6.47 -1.14 8.99
C ILE A 37 -7.16 -2.31 8.26
N GLY A 38 -6.39 -3.33 7.83
CA GLY A 38 -6.91 -4.52 7.16
C GLY A 38 -7.15 -4.35 5.67
N LEU A 39 -6.46 -3.41 5.00
CA LEU A 39 -6.59 -3.21 3.55
C LEU A 39 -6.03 -4.38 2.72
N ASN A 40 -5.24 -5.25 3.32
CA ASN A 40 -4.70 -6.45 2.69
C ASN A 40 -5.68 -7.63 2.65
N ARG A 41 -6.86 -7.47 3.25
CA ARG A 41 -7.88 -8.51 3.39
C ARG A 41 -9.10 -8.16 2.55
N PRO A 42 -9.93 -9.14 2.18
CA PRO A 42 -11.18 -8.86 1.50
C PRO A 42 -12.10 -8.13 2.47
N LEU A 43 -12.90 -7.20 1.95
CA LEU A 43 -13.94 -6.55 2.74
C LEU A 43 -15.04 -7.57 3.07
N ASP A 44 -15.50 -7.58 4.33
CA ASP A 44 -16.66 -8.39 4.71
C ASP A 44 -17.88 -8.00 3.85
N PRO A 45 -18.68 -8.95 3.35
CA PRO A 45 -19.82 -8.66 2.49
C PRO A 45 -20.84 -7.69 3.10
N LYS A 46 -20.95 -7.67 4.44
CA LYS A 46 -21.79 -6.70 5.16
C LYS A 46 -21.22 -5.29 5.06
N ARG A 47 -19.92 -5.12 5.31
CA ARG A 47 -19.24 -3.82 5.21
C ARG A 47 -19.22 -3.32 3.78
N LEU A 48 -19.13 -4.22 2.79
CA LEU A 48 -19.16 -3.85 1.38
C LEU A 48 -20.52 -3.26 0.98
N LYS A 49 -21.64 -3.80 1.49
CA LYS A 49 -22.98 -3.28 1.23
C LYS A 49 -23.23 -1.89 1.79
N ASP A 50 -22.63 -1.59 2.94
CA ASP A 50 -22.81 -0.32 3.64
C ASP A 50 -21.79 0.76 3.19
N MET A 51 -20.85 0.41 2.30
CA MET A 51 -19.73 1.27 1.90
C MET A 51 -19.92 1.81 0.49
N ASP A 52 -19.61 3.08 0.31
CA ASP A 52 -19.61 3.72 -1.00
C ASP A 52 -18.60 3.04 -1.95
N GLU A 53 -19.00 2.80 -3.20
CA GLU A 53 -18.16 2.14 -4.21
C GLU A 53 -16.84 2.90 -4.41
N ARG A 54 -16.88 4.23 -4.32
CA ARG A 54 -15.68 5.06 -4.39
C ARG A 54 -14.71 4.76 -3.26
N GLU A 55 -15.21 4.56 -2.04
CA GLU A 55 -14.35 4.23 -0.89
C GLU A 55 -13.72 2.85 -1.06
N VAL A 56 -14.49 1.87 -1.56
CA VAL A 56 -13.98 0.52 -1.89
C VAL A 56 -12.85 0.62 -2.90
N GLN A 57 -13.03 1.41 -3.96
CA GLN A 57 -11.99 1.56 -4.98
C GLN A 57 -10.74 2.27 -4.44
N ILE A 58 -10.90 3.29 -3.60
CA ILE A 58 -9.78 3.96 -2.93
C ILE A 58 -9.00 2.97 -2.04
N ARG A 59 -9.70 2.12 -1.28
CA ARG A 59 -9.09 1.07 -0.45
C ARG A 59 -8.25 0.10 -1.28
N LYS A 60 -8.82 -0.43 -2.36
CA LYS A 60 -8.12 -1.32 -3.31
C LYS A 60 -6.90 -0.62 -3.92
N THR A 61 -7.07 0.60 -4.40
CA THR A 61 -6.01 1.38 -5.05
C THR A 61 -4.83 1.63 -4.11
N ILE A 62 -5.10 2.00 -2.86
CA ILE A 62 -4.05 2.23 -1.85
C ILE A 62 -3.28 0.94 -1.58
N TRP A 63 -3.97 -0.19 -1.37
CA TRP A 63 -3.31 -1.47 -1.12
C TRP A 63 -2.41 -1.89 -2.28
N TRP A 64 -2.92 -1.84 -3.51
CA TRP A 64 -2.15 -2.20 -4.70
C TRP A 64 -1.00 -1.24 -4.99
N SER A 65 -1.14 0.04 -4.60
CA SER A 65 -0.04 1.01 -4.66
C SER A 65 1.08 0.66 -3.67
N CYS A 66 0.74 0.26 -2.44
CA CYS A 66 1.71 -0.23 -1.46
C CYS A 66 2.43 -1.50 -1.97
N TYR A 67 1.66 -2.45 -2.52
CA TYR A 67 2.18 -3.70 -3.07
C TYR A 67 3.20 -3.47 -4.19
N GLN A 68 2.90 -2.57 -5.12
CA GLN A 68 3.82 -2.21 -6.20
C GLN A 68 5.04 -1.49 -5.64
N ALA A 69 4.83 -0.47 -4.79
CA ALA A 69 5.91 0.32 -4.22
C ALA A 69 6.93 -0.55 -3.44
N ASP A 70 6.46 -1.57 -2.72
CA ASP A 70 7.33 -2.55 -2.04
C ASP A 70 8.25 -3.27 -3.03
N ARG A 71 7.69 -3.85 -4.10
CA ARG A 71 8.45 -4.54 -5.16
C ARG A 71 9.47 -3.66 -5.83
N TRP A 72 9.07 -2.47 -6.27
CA TRP A 72 9.97 -1.52 -6.93
C TRP A 72 11.12 -1.11 -6.00
N THR A 73 10.81 -0.86 -4.72
CA THR A 73 11.82 -0.41 -3.75
C THR A 73 12.78 -1.53 -3.39
N SER A 74 12.25 -2.73 -3.15
CA SER A 74 13.03 -3.91 -2.81
C SER A 74 13.93 -4.33 -3.96
N ALA A 75 13.42 -4.33 -5.20
CA ALA A 75 14.22 -4.58 -6.39
C ALA A 75 15.32 -3.52 -6.59
N ALA A 76 14.99 -2.22 -6.44
CA ALA A 76 15.96 -1.14 -6.64
C ALA A 76 17.05 -1.09 -5.56
N LEU A 77 16.77 -1.54 -4.34
CA LEU A 77 17.69 -1.45 -3.19
C LEU A 77 18.30 -2.80 -2.79
N GLY A 78 17.93 -3.90 -3.44
CA GLY A 78 18.34 -5.26 -3.06
C GLY A 78 17.85 -5.68 -1.66
N LYS A 79 16.69 -5.18 -1.24
CA LYS A 79 16.09 -5.48 0.08
C LYS A 79 14.99 -6.53 -0.04
N PRO A 80 14.69 -7.29 1.04
CA PRO A 80 13.55 -8.20 1.03
C PRO A 80 12.23 -7.41 0.91
N MET A 81 11.24 -7.99 0.25
CA MET A 81 9.87 -7.47 0.21
C MET A 81 9.22 -7.61 1.59
N VAL A 82 8.39 -6.63 1.95
CA VAL A 82 7.60 -6.64 3.19
C VAL A 82 6.28 -7.39 2.98
N ILE A 83 5.69 -7.30 1.79
CA ILE A 83 4.41 -7.94 1.47
C ILE A 83 4.66 -9.30 0.82
N SER A 84 4.25 -10.37 1.50
CA SER A 84 4.14 -11.71 0.93
C SER A 84 2.97 -11.79 -0.05
N ASP A 85 3.17 -12.47 -1.19
CA ASP A 85 2.10 -12.72 -2.16
C ASP A 85 0.95 -13.54 -1.54
N VAL A 86 1.27 -14.44 -0.61
CA VAL A 86 0.29 -15.30 0.07
C VAL A 86 -0.67 -14.50 0.95
N ASP A 87 -0.22 -13.34 1.45
CA ASP A 87 -1.01 -12.46 2.32
C ASP A 87 -1.90 -11.49 1.53
N CYS A 88 -1.78 -11.49 0.19
CA CYS A 88 -2.54 -10.62 -0.70
C CYS A 88 -3.78 -11.35 -1.22
N VAL A 89 -4.89 -11.22 -0.51
CA VAL A 89 -6.17 -11.89 -0.82
C VAL A 89 -7.22 -10.92 -1.39
N VAL A 90 -6.78 -9.72 -1.76
CA VAL A 90 -7.64 -8.69 -2.37
C VAL A 90 -7.70 -8.94 -3.88
N ASP A 91 -8.88 -8.80 -4.48
CA ASP A 91 -9.01 -8.89 -5.94
C ASP A 91 -8.10 -7.88 -6.64
N TYR A 92 -7.59 -8.28 -7.81
CA TYR A 92 -6.86 -7.38 -8.69
C TYR A 92 -7.72 -6.14 -9.06
N PRO A 93 -7.07 -4.98 -9.29
CA PRO A 93 -7.76 -3.73 -9.64
C PRO A 93 -8.58 -3.83 -10.93
#